data_AF-A0A6G3WJV8-F1
#
_entry.id   AF-A0A6G3WJV8-F1
#
_cell.length_a   1.000
_cell.length_b   1.000
_cell.length_c   1.000
_cell.angle_alpha   90.00
_cell.angle_beta   90.00
_cell.angle_gamma   90.00
#
_symmetry.space_group_name_H-M   'P 1'
#
loop_
_entity.id
_entity.type
_entity.pdbx_description
1 polymer ?
#
loop_
_entity_poly.entity_id
_entity_poly.type
_entity_poly.pdbx_seq_one_letter_code
_entity_poly.pdbx_strand_id
1 'polypeptide(L)' 'MPERMNALLLQMQDYILDHAAHRRRAPADDVLSRLVAAEVDGERLGESEVFTITLMMLLAGHISTTLLLG' A
#
# COMPACT_ATOMS: atom_id res chain seq x y z
N MET A 1 -8.52 -3.01 23.27
CA MET A 1 -8.70 -3.31 21.82
C MET A 1 -8.17 -2.24 20.86
N PRO A 2 -8.25 -0.91 21.10
CA PRO A 2 -7.76 0.08 20.12
C PRO A 2 -6.23 0.08 19.96
N GLU A 3 -5.49 -0.17 21.04
CA GLU A 3 -4.01 -0.19 21.01
C GLU A 3 -3.44 -1.28 20.09
N ARG A 4 -4.09 -2.46 20.04
CA ARG A 4 -3.67 -3.56 19.16
C ARG A 4 -3.91 -3.23 17.68
N MET A 5 -5.02 -2.57 17.39
CA MET A 5 -5.35 -2.14 16.02
C MET A 5 -4.32 -1.12 15.53
N ASN A 6 -3.96 -0.15 16.37
CA ASN A 6 -2.95 0.84 16.02
C ASN A 6 -1.58 0.20 15.80
N ALA A 7 -1.18 -0.74 16.66
CA ALA A 7 0.08 -1.47 16.50
C ALA A 7 0.14 -2.26 15.18
N LEU A 8 -0.97 -2.92 14.80
CA LEU A 8 -1.04 -3.65 13.53
C LEU A 8 -0.93 -2.72 12.32
N LEU A 9 -1.60 -1.57 12.36
CA LEU A 9 -1.54 -0.59 11.28
C LEU A 9 -0.13 -0.03 11.10
N LEU A 10 0.60 0.24 12.20
CA LEU A 10 1.99 0.65 12.13
C LEU A 10 2.88 -0.43 11.51
N GLN A 11 2.71 -1.70 11.90
CA GLN A 11 3.44 -2.81 11.30
C GLN A 11 3.14 -2.98 9.80
N MET A 12 1.88 -2.80 9.39
CA MET A 12 1.51 -2.82 7.97
C MET A 12 2.12 -1.66 7.21
N GLN A 13 2.15 -0.46 7.80
CA GLN A 13 2.78 0.71 7.22
C GLN A 13 4.27 0.47 6.98
N ASP A 14 5.00 0.00 8.00
CA ASP A 14 6.42 -0.31 7.89
C ASP A 14 6.70 -1.32 6.77
N TYR A 15 5.91 -2.40 6.72
CA TYR A 15 6.03 -3.43 5.69
C TYR A 15 5.81 -2.87 4.27
N ILE A 16 4.73 -2.12 4.07
CA ILE A 16 4.40 -1.54 2.75
C ILE A 16 5.47 -0.53 2.32
N LEU A 17 5.94 0.32 3.24
CA LEU A 17 6.91 1.35 2.93
C LEU A 17 8.30 0.78 2.65
N ASP A 18 8.74 -0.24 3.38
CA ASP A 18 9.99 -0.94 3.06
C ASP A 18 9.92 -1.59 1.67
N HIS A 19 8.79 -2.23 1.34
CA HIS A 19 8.59 -2.81 0.02
C HIS A 19 8.54 -1.73 -1.08
N ALA A 20 7.88 -0.60 -0.82
CA ALA A 20 7.82 0.54 -1.74
C ALA A 20 9.21 1.13 -1.97
N ALA A 21 10.01 1.29 -0.92
CA ALA A 21 11.39 1.77 -1.02
C ALA A 21 12.26 0.80 -1.84
N HIS A 22 12.06 -0.51 -1.68
CA HIS A 22 12.72 -1.51 -2.51
C HIS A 22 12.31 -1.35 -3.98
N ARG A 23 11.01 -1.22 -4.29
CA ARG A 23 10.51 -1.02 -5.66
C ARG A 23 10.95 0.29 -6.32
N ARG A 24 11.18 1.36 -5.54
CA ARG A 24 11.79 2.59 -6.05
C ARG A 24 13.22 2.36 -6.57
N ARG A 25 13.98 1.46 -5.94
CA ARG A 25 15.37 1.13 -6.32
C ARG A 25 15.45 0.02 -7.37
N ALA A 26 14.55 -0.94 -7.32
CA ALA A 26 14.48 -2.10 -8.21
C ALA A 26 13.03 -2.31 -8.66
N PRO A 27 12.57 -1.56 -9.68
CA PRO A 27 11.21 -1.70 -10.21
C PRO A 27 10.95 -3.11 -10.74
N ALA A 28 9.72 -3.58 -10.55
CA ALA A 28 9.22 -4.83 -11.09
C ALA A 28 7.91 -4.59 -11.86
N ASP A 29 7.40 -5.62 -12.54
CA ASP A 29 6.10 -5.56 -13.19
C ASP A 29 4.96 -5.81 -12.17
N ASP A 30 4.80 -4.89 -11.23
CA ASP A 30 3.78 -4.96 -10.19
C ASP A 30 3.12 -3.61 -9.90
N VAL A 31 1.97 -3.67 -9.21
CA VAL A 31 1.17 -2.49 -8.86
C VAL A 31 1.96 -1.49 -8.01
N LEU A 32 2.78 -1.98 -7.08
CA LEU A 32 3.53 -1.10 -6.18
C LEU A 32 4.63 -0.34 -6.92
N SER A 33 5.32 -0.99 -7.87
CA SER A 33 6.31 -0.34 -8.75
C SER A 33 5.68 0.77 -9.60
N ARG A 34 4.46 0.52 -10.11
CA ARG A 34 3.69 1.53 -10.83
C ARG A 34 3.27 2.69 -9.93
N LEU A 35 2.86 2.40 -8.69
CA LEU A 35 2.41 3.40 -7.74
C LEU A 35 3.56 4.31 -7.28
N VAL A 36 4.73 3.76 -6.94
CA VAL A 36 5.88 4.57 -6.50
C VAL A 36 6.52 5.40 -7.61
N ALA A 37 6.26 5.03 -8.87
CA ALA A 37 6.67 5.78 -10.05
C ALA A 37 5.60 6.76 -10.54
N ALA A 38 4.38 6.73 -9.98
CA ALA A 38 3.30 7.59 -10.40
C ALA A 38 3.56 9.06 -10.03
N GLU A 39 3.08 9.93 -10.91
CA GLU A 39 3.18 11.38 -10.79
C GLU A 39 1.79 11.98 -11.03
N VAL A 40 1.39 12.92 -10.17
CA VAL A 40 0.12 13.66 -10.24
C VAL A 40 0.46 15.14 -10.18
N ASP A 41 0.03 15.89 -11.20
CA ASP A 41 0.29 17.33 -11.31
C ASP A 41 1.78 17.73 -11.20
N GLY A 42 2.69 16.86 -11.67
CA GLY A 42 4.13 17.10 -11.61
C GLY A 42 4.82 16.53 -10.36
N GLU A 43 4.05 16.06 -9.38
CA GLU A 43 4.56 15.61 -8.09
C GLU A 43 4.43 14.09 -7.92
N ARG A 44 5.48 13.46 -7.38
CA ARG A 44 5.45 12.02 -7.08
C ARG A 44 4.73 11.77 -5.78
N LEU A 45 4.06 10.62 -5.71
CA LEU A 45 3.42 10.17 -4.48
C LEU A 45 4.44 10.02 -3.35
N GLY A 46 4.12 10.64 -2.21
CA GLY A 46 4.82 10.48 -0.95
C GLY A 46 4.54 9.13 -0.28
N GLU A 47 5.24 8.87 0.81
CA GLU A 47 5.10 7.59 1.55
C GLU A 47 3.68 7.38 2.10
N SER A 48 3.08 8.42 2.69
CA SER A 48 1.71 8.33 3.23
C SER A 48 0.67 8.02 2.15
N GLU A 49 0.82 8.58 0.95
CA GLU A 49 -0.08 8.37 -0.18
C GLU A 49 0.08 6.94 -0.73
N VAL A 50 1.33 6.50 -0.92
CA VAL A 50 1.64 5.14 -1.36
C VAL A 50 1.06 4.12 -0.38
N PHE A 51 1.24 4.32 0.93
CA PHE A 51 0.67 3.45 1.95
C PHE A 51 -0.87 3.44 1.90
N THR A 52 -1.49 4.63 1.88
CA THR A 52 -2.95 4.77 1.91
C THR A 52 -3.60 4.09 0.70
N ILE A 53 -3.09 4.35 -0.51
CA ILE A 53 -3.64 3.77 -1.74
C ILE A 53 -3.44 2.24 -1.75
N THR A 54 -2.25 1.77 -1.35
CA THR A 54 -1.97 0.32 -1.26
C THR A 54 -2.89 -0.38 -0.28
N LEU A 55 -3.09 0.21 0.91
CA LEU A 55 -3.97 -0.34 1.94
C LEU A 55 -5.43 -0.35 1.46
N MET A 56 -5.90 0.71 0.81
CA MET A 56 -7.25 0.77 0.25
C MET A 56 -7.48 -0.32 -0.79
N MET A 57 -6.53 -0.52 -1.72
CA MET A 57 -6.64 -1.59 -2.72
C MET A 57 -6.68 -2.98 -2.07
N LEU A 58 -5.83 -3.22 -1.06
CA LEU A 58 -5.81 -4.48 -0.32
C LEU A 58 -7.15 -4.76 0.36
N LEU A 59 -7.69 -3.77 1.09
CA LEU A 59 -8.97 -3.91 1.78
C LEU A 59 -10.13 -4.09 0.80
N ALA A 60 -10.17 -3.30 -0.28
CA ALA A 60 -11.20 -3.39 -1.30
C ALA A 60 -11.22 -4.77 -1.98
N GLY A 61 -10.05 -5.28 -2.36
CA GLY A 61 -9.92 -6.61 -2.97
C GLY A 61 -10.25 -7.74 -2.00
N HIS A 62 -9.77 -7.65 -0.75
CA HIS A 62 -10.02 -8.69 0.25
C HIS A 62 -11.50 -8.78 0.62
N ILE A 63 -12.14 -7.66 0.98
CA ILE A 63 -13.53 -7.66 1.44
C ILE A 63 -14.47 -8.15 0.33
N SER A 64 -14.34 -7.61 -0.89
CA SER A 64 -15.24 -7.95 -1.99
C SER A 64 -15.13 -9.41 -2.41
N THR A 65 -13.92 -9.96 -2.53
CA THR A 65 -13.71 -11.35 -2.95
C THR A 65 -14.10 -12.35 -1.88
N THR A 66 -13.83 -12.06 -0.60
CA THR A 66 -14.28 -12.91 0.51
C THR A 66 -15.80 -12.95 0.60
N LEU A 67 -16.49 -11.83 0.41
CA LEU A 67 -17.96 -11.81 0.40
C LEU A 67 -18.57 -12.50 -0.83
N LEU A 68 -17.87 -12.50 -1.96
CA LEU A 68 -18.35 -13.13 -3.20
C LEU A 68 -18.15 -14.65 -3.20
N LEU A 69 -17.03 -15.14 -2.62
CA LEU A 69 -16.63 -16.55 -2.66
C LEU A 69 -16.89 -17.33 -1.37
N GLY A 70 -17.15 -16.65 -0.26
CA GLY A 70 -17.46 -17.26 1.05
C GLY A 70 -18.94 -17.60 1.18
#